data_AF-A0A822C6T2-F1
#
_entry.id   AF-A0A822C6T2-F1
#
_cell.length_a   1.000
_cell.length_b   1.000
_cell.length_c   1.000
_cell.angle_alpha   90.00
_cell.angle_beta   90.00
_cell.angle_gamma   90.00
#
_symmetry.space_group_name_H-M   'P 1'
#
loop_
_entity.id
_entity.type
_entity.pdbx_description
1 polymer ?
#
loop_
_entity_poly.entity_id
_entity_poly.type
_entity_poly.pdbx_seq_one_letter_code
_entity_poly.pdbx_strand_id
1 'polypeptide(L)' 'LDMTGVIEGDKDEPQPMGDPNIEVTDAMSEQADAKRGEAQAKLSEGAFEEAISLFTQAIENNPQSAILHAKRAQ' A
#
# COMPACT_ATOMS: atom_id res chain seq x y z
N LEU A 1 -31.57 16.54 -6.84
CA LEU A 1 -30.37 15.68 -6.73
C LEU A 1 -30.22 15.37 -5.27
N ASP A 2 -30.43 14.11 -4.91
CA ASP A 2 -30.17 13.63 -3.55
C ASP A 2 -28.65 13.46 -3.43
N MET A 3 -28.05 14.24 -2.53
CA MET A 3 -26.60 14.25 -2.28
C MET A 3 -26.28 13.58 -0.94
N THR A 4 -27.24 12.85 -0.35
CA THR A 4 -27.00 12.08 0.87
C THR A 4 -26.00 10.95 0.60
N GLY A 5 -24.89 10.95 1.33
CA GLY A 5 -23.79 9.99 1.17
C GLY A 5 -22.59 10.50 0.36
N VAL A 6 -22.64 11.72 -0.19
CA VAL A 6 -21.45 12.34 -0.80
C VAL A 6 -20.53 12.85 0.29
N ILE A 7 -19.36 12.20 0.42
CA ILE A 7 -18.24 12.65 1.25
C ILE A 7 -17.35 13.60 0.45
N GLU A 8 -16.74 14.56 1.13
CA GLU A 8 -15.77 15.46 0.49
C GLU A 8 -14.58 14.65 -0.06
N GLY A 9 -14.06 15.09 -1.20
CA GLY A 9 -12.88 14.47 -1.79
C GLY A 9 -11.69 14.60 -0.86
N ASP A 10 -10.84 13.57 -0.87
CA ASP A 10 -9.66 13.53 -0.03
C ASP A 10 -8.70 14.66 -0.39
N LYS A 11 -8.20 15.38 0.63
CA LYS A 11 -7.25 16.50 0.47
C LYS A 11 -5.85 16.13 0.95
N ASP A 12 -5.67 14.87 1.32
CA ASP A 12 -4.40 14.36 1.83
C ASP A 12 -3.30 14.39 0.77
N GLU A 13 -2.06 14.46 1.25
CA GLU A 13 -0.90 14.41 0.37
C GLU A 13 -0.86 13.08 -0.39
N PRO A 14 -0.32 13.07 -1.63
CA PRO A 14 -0.16 11.85 -2.39
C PRO A 14 0.61 10.81 -1.56
N GLN A 15 0.03 9.62 -1.40
CA GLN A 15 0.70 8.58 -0.64
C GLN A 15 2.04 8.20 -1.29
N PRO A 16 3.07 7.83 -0.50
CA PRO A 16 4.35 7.43 -1.06
C PRO A 16 4.18 6.22 -1.96
N MET A 17 4.69 6.31 -3.19
CA MET A 17 4.58 5.26 -4.22
C MET A 17 5.93 4.64 -4.61
N GLY A 18 7.02 5.03 -3.92
CA GLY A 18 8.37 4.68 -4.32
C GLY A 18 8.79 5.33 -5.64
N ASP A 19 9.95 4.92 -6.16
CA ASP A 19 10.43 5.35 -7.47
C ASP A 19 9.98 4.34 -8.54
N PRO A 20 9.08 4.71 -9.47
CA PRO A 20 8.61 3.80 -10.51
C PRO A 20 9.71 3.34 -11.49
N ASN A 21 10.87 4.01 -11.51
CA ASN A 21 11.99 3.69 -12.41
C ASN A 21 13.07 2.82 -11.75
N ILE A 22 12.93 2.44 -10.48
CA ILE A 22 13.90 1.56 -9.83
C ILE A 22 13.82 0.16 -10.45
N GLU A 23 14.98 -0.43 -10.78
CA GLU A 23 15.04 -1.84 -11.14
C GLU A 23 14.75 -2.67 -9.89
N VAL A 24 13.56 -3.25 -9.85
CA VAL A 24 13.18 -4.19 -8.79
C VAL A 24 13.97 -5.47 -8.99
N THR A 25 14.91 -5.74 -8.10
CA THR A 25 15.64 -7.01 -8.07
C THR A 25 14.82 -8.10 -7.37
N ASP A 26 15.16 -9.37 -7.60
CA ASP A 26 14.49 -10.51 -6.95
C ASP A 26 14.50 -10.40 -5.43
N ALA A 27 15.62 -9.92 -4.85
CA ALA A 27 15.73 -9.69 -3.41
C ALA A 27 14.77 -8.61 -2.89
N MET A 28 14.54 -7.55 -3.66
CA MET A 28 13.57 -6.50 -3.32
C MET A 28 12.14 -7.00 -3.44
N SER A 29 11.85 -7.84 -4.44
CA SER A 29 10.54 -8.50 -4.58
C SER A 29 10.26 -9.41 -3.39
N GLU A 30 11.23 -10.23 -2.98
CA GLU A 30 11.08 -11.12 -1.83
C GLU A 30 10.88 -10.34 -0.50
N GLN A 31 11.62 -9.24 -0.31
CA GLN A 31 11.42 -8.35 0.83
C GLN A 31 10.04 -7.69 0.81
N ALA A 32 9.56 -7.25 -0.36
CA ALA A 32 8.24 -6.68 -0.51
C ALA A 32 7.14 -7.71 -0.21
N ASP A 33 7.32 -8.96 -0.62
CA ASP A 33 6.39 -10.05 -0.31
C ASP A 33 6.37 -10.44 1.18
N ALA A 34 7.52 -10.41 1.86
CA ALA A 34 7.57 -10.60 3.30
C ALA A 34 6.77 -9.49 4.03
N LYS A 35 7.02 -8.22 3.69
CA LYS A 35 6.29 -7.08 4.24
C LYS A 35 4.80 -7.12 3.92
N ARG A 36 4.42 -7.60 2.73
CA ARG A 36 3.02 -7.82 2.35
C ARG A 36 2.35 -8.83 3.29
N GLY A 37 3.04 -9.90 3.66
CA GLY A 37 2.54 -10.89 4.61
C GLY A 37 2.31 -10.28 6.00
N GLU A 38 3.26 -9.51 6.51
CA GLU A 38 3.14 -8.79 7.77
C GLU A 38 1.99 -7.76 7.74
N ALA A 39 1.88 -7.00 6.66
CA ALA A 39 0.80 -6.03 6.46
C ALA A 39 -0.57 -6.71 6.49
N GLN A 40 -0.72 -7.87 5.86
CA GLN A 40 -1.96 -8.63 5.89
C GLN A 40 -2.30 -9.17 7.28
N ALA A 41 -1.31 -9.59 8.06
CA ALA A 41 -1.52 -10.00 9.44
C ALA A 41 -2.06 -8.82 10.27
N LYS A 42 -1.43 -7.65 10.16
CA LYS A 42 -1.88 -6.41 10.81
C LYS A 42 -3.26 -5.96 10.37
N LEU A 43 -3.58 -6.09 9.09
CA LEU A 43 -4.91 -5.81 8.56
C LEU A 43 -5.96 -6.76 9.18
N SER A 44 -5.62 -8.04 9.35
CA SER A 44 -6.50 -9.01 10.04
C SER A 44 -6.65 -8.75 11.55
N GLU A 45 -5.67 -8.09 12.17
CA GLU A 45 -5.73 -7.66 13.58
C GLU A 45 -6.53 -6.35 13.76
N GLY A 46 -6.93 -5.69 12.68
CA GLY A 46 -7.59 -4.38 12.71
C GLY A 46 -6.63 -3.20 12.90
N ALA A 47 -5.32 -3.44 12.81
CA ALA A 47 -4.28 -2.42 12.88
C ALA A 47 -4.05 -1.78 11.50
N PHE A 48 -5.06 -1.03 11.02
CA PHE A 48 -5.08 -0.49 9.65
C PHE A 48 -3.93 0.48 9.35
N GLU A 49 -3.57 1.38 10.28
CA GLU A 49 -2.46 2.31 10.11
C GLU A 49 -1.11 1.59 9.96
N GLU A 50 -0.86 0.56 10.78
CA GLU A 50 0.35 -0.27 10.70
C GLU A 50 0.38 -1.05 9.39
N ALA A 51 -0.76 -1.62 8.97
CA ALA A 51 -0.87 -2.33 7.70
C ALA A 51 -0.57 -1.40 6.51
N ILE A 52 -1.10 -0.17 6.50
CA ILE A 52 -0.84 0.83 5.46
C ILE A 52 0.64 1.20 5.42
N SER A 53 1.27 1.39 6.58
CA SER A 53 2.72 1.66 6.66
C SER A 53 3.54 0.52 6.09
N LEU A 54 3.21 -0.74 6.44
CA LEU A 54 3.90 -1.92 5.93
C LEU A 54 3.68 -2.11 4.42
N PHE A 55 2.48 -1.87 3.90
CA PHE A 55 2.22 -1.87 2.47
C PHE A 55 2.97 -0.76 1.74
N THR A 56 3.07 0.42 2.33
CA THR A 56 3.84 1.52 1.76
C THR A 56 5.32 1.15 1.66
N GLN A 57 5.89 0.57 2.72
CA GLN A 57 7.26 0.07 2.68
C GLN A 57 7.43 -1.08 1.66
N ALA A 58 6.43 -1.94 1.48
CA ALA A 58 6.47 -2.97 0.44
C ALA A 58 6.47 -2.35 -0.97
N ILE A 59 5.65 -1.32 -1.20
CA ILE A 59 5.60 -0.57 -2.46
C ILE A 59 6.90 0.18 -2.72
N GLU A 60 7.55 0.76 -1.71
CA GLU A 60 8.86 1.40 -1.88
C GLU A 60 9.94 0.40 -2.33
N ASN A 61 9.84 -0.87 -1.92
CA ASN A 61 10.78 -1.92 -2.34
C ASN A 61 10.40 -2.53 -3.70
N ASN A 62 9.11 -2.63 -4.02
CA ASN A 62 8.62 -3.12 -5.30
C ASN A 62 7.48 -2.24 -5.85
N PRO A 63 7.81 -1.05 -6.39
CA PRO A 63 6.80 -0.10 -6.84
C PRO A 63 6.06 -0.56 -8.10
N GLN A 64 6.62 -1.54 -8.82
CA GLN A 64 6.02 -2.13 -10.02
C GLN A 64 4.99 -3.24 -9.69
N SER A 65 4.88 -3.68 -8.43
CA SER A 65 3.94 -4.74 -8.06
C SER A 65 2.51 -4.22 -7.93
N ALA A 66 1.69 -4.51 -8.94
CA ALA A 66 0.26 -4.17 -8.96
C ALA A 66 -0.52 -4.74 -7.76
N ILE A 67 -0.07 -5.88 -7.21
CA ILE A 67 -0.73 -6.53 -6.07
C ILE A 67 -0.57 -5.70 -4.79
N LEU A 68 0.59 -5.06 -4.59
CA LEU A 68 0.85 -4.25 -3.40
C LEU A 68 -0.01 -2.99 -3.39
N HIS A 69 -0.16 -2.34 -4.55
CA HIS A 69 -1.06 -1.19 -4.72
C HIS A 69 -2.51 -1.56 -4.42
N ALA A 70 -2.98 -2.70 -4.95
CA ALA A 70 -4.34 -3.17 -4.71
C ALA A 70 -4.61 -3.46 -3.23
N LYS A 71 -3.66 -4.10 -2.53
CA LYS A 71 -3.85 -4.45 -1.11
C LYS A 71 -3.80 -3.26 -0.16
N ARG A 72 -3.05 -2.19 -0.51
CA ARG A 72 -3.06 -0.95 0.28
C ARG A 72 -4.39 -0.22 0.19
N ALA A 73 -5.09 -0.32 -0.95
CA ALA A 73 -6.37 0.35 -1.20
C ALA A 73 -7.59 -0.43 -0.66
N GLN A 74 -7.38 -1.63 -0.12
CA GLN A 74 -8.43 -2.59 0.26
C GLN A 74 -8.80 -2.47 1.74
#